data_AF-A0A378JE27-F1
#
_entry.id   AF-A0A378JE27-F1
#
_cell.length_a   1.000
_cell.length_b   1.000
_cell.length_c   1.000
_cell.angle_alpha   90.00
_cell.angle_beta   90.00
_cell.angle_gamma   90.00
#
_symmetry.space_group_name_H-M   'P 1'
#
loop_
_entity.id
_entity.type
_entity.pdbx_description
1 polymer ?
#
loop_
_entity_poly.entity_id
_entity_poly.type
_entity_poly.pdbx_seq_one_letter_code
_entity_poly.pdbx_strand_id
1 'polypeptide(L)'
;MKKFFCSIGLSFCLVSSVFASDNALDLLNSEITNILAPLQNQDTVARLKFDTVELNSERAEKIALNGLYKKFGSKNSFEVKVDNLSYDYGDGKSPTTVFKGSLGLDFTKFLPREESNEMIPSAIEYLQETIREYTEEYGDAIFIKGVLTSTTKDMDGNYTGLTALLSAKIDLNKLPEDLSRTEVMATDAFISITLNLKTGFSIDGFVVSNPEYSGFQEDELGLKEVLEHFLARDKETRDLIEGTFMFLDYVASDIVEIDNSSFWKLIPKKYSLKLK
;
A
#
# COMPACT_ATOMS: atom_id res chain seq x y z
N MET A 1 21.38 61.36 12.25
CA MET A 1 20.55 60.22 11.82
C MET A 1 21.40 59.18 11.07
N LYS A 2 22.25 58.46 11.80
CA LYS A 2 23.14 57.39 11.31
C LYS A 2 23.07 56.15 12.21
N LYS A 3 21.91 55.91 12.82
CA LYS A 3 21.65 54.79 13.74
C LYS A 3 20.30 54.11 13.50
N PHE A 4 19.80 54.15 12.26
CA PHE A 4 18.56 53.46 11.86
C PHE A 4 18.76 52.48 10.70
N PHE A 5 19.98 52.38 10.15
CA PHE A 5 20.31 51.48 9.03
C PHE A 5 21.05 50.20 9.44
N CYS A 6 21.38 50.03 10.72
CA CYS A 6 21.97 48.77 11.23
C CYS A 6 20.94 47.80 11.84
N SER A 7 19.66 48.20 11.97
CA SER A 7 18.60 47.34 12.51
C SER A 7 17.74 46.67 11.45
N ILE A 8 17.87 47.03 10.17
CA ILE A 8 17.21 46.33 9.05
C ILE A 8 18.12 45.25 8.45
N GLY A 9 19.44 45.38 8.62
CA GLY A 9 20.43 44.36 8.25
C GLY A 9 20.52 43.15 9.19
N LEU A 10 19.90 43.22 10.38
CA LEU A 10 19.80 42.11 11.33
C LEU A 10 18.44 41.40 11.31
N SER A 11 17.42 41.98 10.67
CA SER A 11 16.11 41.34 10.47
C SER A 11 16.06 40.44 9.24
N PHE A 12 17.03 40.57 8.33
CA PHE A 12 17.20 39.68 7.17
C PHE A 12 18.32 38.64 7.33
N CYS A 13 19.01 38.60 8.47
CA CYS A 13 20.03 37.58 8.79
C CYS A 13 19.52 36.48 9.75
N LEU A 14 18.21 36.36 9.95
CA LEU A 14 17.59 35.31 10.77
C LEU A 14 16.70 34.31 9.98
N VAL A 15 16.81 34.27 8.64
CA VAL A 15 16.37 33.09 7.87
C VAL A 15 17.55 32.24 7.43
N SER A 16 18.78 32.65 7.75
CA SER A 16 19.99 31.84 7.68
C SER A 16 20.34 31.20 9.03
N SER A 17 19.33 30.76 9.79
CA SER A 17 19.52 29.60 10.67
C SER A 17 19.41 28.39 9.75
N VAL A 18 20.53 27.90 9.21
CA VAL A 18 21.14 26.70 9.81
C VAL A 18 20.06 25.63 9.74
N PHE A 19 19.98 24.82 8.66
CA PHE A 19 20.89 23.67 8.50
C PHE A 19 21.38 23.10 9.85
N ALA A 20 20.52 23.10 10.86
CA ALA A 20 20.34 21.94 11.69
C ALA A 20 19.50 21.01 10.83
N SER A 21 20.15 20.40 9.84
CA SER A 21 19.73 19.12 9.30
C SER A 21 19.87 18.08 10.43
N ASP A 22 19.14 18.27 11.53
CA ASP A 22 18.39 17.13 12.04
C ASP A 22 17.45 16.83 10.87
N ASN A 23 17.90 15.90 10.03
CA ASN A 23 17.31 15.56 8.74
C ASN A 23 15.78 15.56 8.90
N ALA A 24 15.04 16.38 8.14
CA ALA A 24 13.58 16.51 8.33
C ALA A 24 12.88 15.13 8.29
N LEU A 25 13.47 14.20 7.53
CA LEU A 25 13.15 12.79 7.50
C LEU A 25 13.43 12.06 8.83
N ASP A 26 14.57 12.29 9.48
CA ASP A 26 14.88 11.72 10.80
C ASP A 26 13.92 12.27 11.87
N LEU A 27 13.57 13.56 11.81
CA LEU A 27 12.56 14.13 12.69
C LEU A 27 11.17 13.51 12.46
N LEU A 28 10.77 13.31 11.19
CA LEU A 28 9.54 12.60 10.84
C LEU A 28 9.56 11.16 11.38
N ASN A 29 10.64 10.41 11.15
CA ASN A 29 10.78 9.05 11.64
C ASN A 29 10.78 8.95 13.18
N SER A 30 11.35 9.95 13.86
CA SER A 30 11.28 10.06 15.33
C SER A 30 9.85 10.34 15.80
N GLU A 31 9.11 11.22 15.13
CA GLU A 31 7.71 11.52 15.47
C GLU A 31 6.82 10.30 15.25
N ILE A 32 6.99 9.59 14.13
CA ILE A 32 6.30 8.31 13.86
C ILE A 32 6.58 7.31 15.00
N THR A 33 7.84 7.18 15.42
CA THR A 33 8.21 6.29 16.52
C THR A 33 7.48 6.67 17.82
N ASN A 34 7.33 7.96 18.11
CA ASN A 34 6.60 8.44 19.28
C ASN A 34 5.10 8.14 19.18
N ILE A 35 4.49 8.36 18.01
CA ILE A 35 3.07 8.08 17.74
C ILE A 35 2.78 6.58 17.93
N LEU A 36 3.69 5.71 17.47
CA LEU A 36 3.52 4.26 17.53
C LEU A 36 4.02 3.61 18.84
N ALA A 37 4.64 4.39 19.73
CA ALA A 37 5.15 3.90 21.01
C ALA A 37 4.07 3.22 21.89
N PRO A 38 2.83 3.74 21.99
CA PRO A 38 1.77 3.10 22.78
C PRO A 38 1.38 1.70 22.29
N LEU A 39 1.62 1.39 21.02
CA LEU A 39 1.34 0.08 20.43
C LEU A 39 2.47 -0.94 20.66
N GLN A 40 3.63 -0.53 21.18
CA GLN A 40 4.74 -1.46 21.44
C GLN A 40 4.52 -2.18 22.78
N ASN A 41 4.26 -3.49 22.73
CA ASN A 41 4.21 -4.34 23.91
C ASN A 41 4.64 -5.78 23.57
N GLN A 42 4.39 -6.74 24.47
CA GLN A 42 4.82 -8.13 24.27
C GLN A 42 4.08 -8.81 23.09
N ASP A 43 2.87 -8.37 22.80
CA ASP A 43 1.97 -8.98 21.83
C ASP A 43 1.80 -8.14 20.56
N THR A 44 2.07 -6.83 20.60
CA THR A 44 1.95 -5.91 19.47
C THR A 44 3.29 -5.24 19.13
N VAL A 45 3.59 -5.16 17.83
CA VAL A 45 4.71 -4.39 17.25
C VAL A 45 4.17 -3.53 16.10
N ALA A 46 4.45 -2.24 16.13
CA ALA A 46 4.09 -1.30 15.07
C ALA A 46 5.31 -0.45 14.65
N ARG A 47 5.63 -0.40 13.36
CA ARG A 47 6.75 0.38 12.81
C ARG A 47 6.36 0.95 11.47
N LEU A 48 6.76 2.18 11.24
CA LEU A 48 6.73 2.82 9.93
C LEU A 48 8.01 3.64 9.83
N LYS A 49 8.68 3.57 8.69
CA LYS A 49 9.90 4.31 8.45
C LYS A 49 9.94 4.75 7.00
N PHE A 50 10.24 6.02 6.79
CA PHE A 50 10.61 6.54 5.50
C PHE A 50 12.14 6.44 5.36
N ASP A 51 12.59 5.74 4.32
CA ASP A 51 14.00 5.64 3.96
C ASP A 51 14.45 6.83 3.10
N THR A 52 13.55 7.31 2.22
CA THR A 52 13.80 8.44 1.33
C THR A 52 12.54 9.27 1.16
N VAL A 53 12.67 10.59 1.18
CA VAL A 53 11.66 11.55 0.73
C VAL A 53 12.39 12.70 0.03
N GLU A 54 12.21 12.81 -1.28
CA GLU A 54 12.79 13.86 -2.12
C GLU A 54 11.68 14.60 -2.86
N LEU A 55 11.68 15.92 -2.72
CA LEU A 55 10.68 16.84 -3.28
C LEU A 55 11.39 17.96 -4.01
N ASN A 56 10.78 18.46 -5.08
CA ASN A 56 11.16 19.73 -5.71
C ASN A 56 9.99 20.73 -5.64
N SER A 57 10.16 21.90 -6.27
CA SER A 57 9.14 22.97 -6.24
C SER A 57 7.82 22.59 -6.91
N GLU A 58 7.82 21.55 -7.76
CA GLU A 58 6.67 21.16 -8.58
C GLU A 58 6.04 19.84 -8.13
N ARG A 59 6.82 18.87 -7.65
CA ARG A 59 6.35 17.50 -7.42
C ARG A 59 7.20 16.70 -6.42
N ALA A 60 6.71 15.51 -6.08
CA ALA A 60 7.51 14.48 -5.43
C ALA A 60 8.44 13.83 -6.46
N GLU A 61 9.74 13.74 -6.13
CA GLU A 61 10.73 13.10 -7.01
C GLU A 61 10.93 11.65 -6.61
N LYS A 62 11.16 11.38 -5.32
CA LYS A 62 11.38 10.02 -4.81
C LYS A 62 10.82 9.80 -3.42
N ILE A 63 10.33 8.60 -3.19
CA ILE A 63 9.86 8.13 -1.89
C ILE A 63 10.28 6.69 -1.73
N ALA A 64 10.68 6.31 -0.52
CA ALA A 64 10.79 4.93 -0.12
C ALA A 64 10.38 4.79 1.34
N LEU A 65 9.52 3.81 1.65
CA LEU A 65 9.12 3.51 3.01
C LEU A 65 8.94 2.01 3.24
N ASN A 66 9.06 1.62 4.51
CA ASN A 66 8.70 0.29 4.99
C ASN A 66 7.78 0.41 6.19
N GLY A 67 6.94 -0.59 6.37
CA GLY A 67 5.97 -0.67 7.45
C GLY A 67 5.88 -2.07 8.01
N LEU A 68 5.60 -2.17 9.30
CA LEU A 68 5.30 -3.41 9.97
C LEU A 68 4.23 -3.16 11.02
N TYR A 69 3.17 -3.93 10.95
CA TYR A 69 2.25 -4.12 12.05
C TYR A 69 2.18 -5.62 12.34
N LYS A 70 2.31 -6.01 13.61
CA LYS A 70 2.19 -7.39 14.04
C LYS A 70 1.46 -7.48 15.36
N LYS A 71 0.53 -8.41 15.46
CA LYS A 71 -0.17 -8.76 16.70
C LYS A 71 -0.19 -10.26 16.91
N PHE A 72 0.09 -10.70 18.12
CA PHE A 72 -0.09 -12.07 18.58
C PHE A 72 -1.31 -12.13 19.50
N GLY A 73 -2.11 -13.18 19.36
CA GLY A 73 -3.20 -13.50 20.26
C GLY A 73 -3.16 -14.97 20.67
N SER A 74 -4.16 -15.38 21.45
CA SER A 74 -4.20 -16.74 21.97
C SER A 74 -4.48 -17.80 20.90
N LYS A 75 -5.10 -17.41 19.78
CA LYS A 75 -5.49 -18.31 18.68
C LYS A 75 -4.60 -18.14 17.46
N ASN A 76 -4.30 -16.91 17.08
CA ASN A 76 -3.61 -16.63 15.83
C ASN A 76 -2.56 -15.51 15.97
N SER A 77 -1.86 -15.26 14.86
CA SER A 77 -1.04 -14.07 14.68
C SER A 77 -1.49 -13.34 13.43
N PHE A 78 -1.47 -12.02 13.48
CA PHE A 78 -1.77 -11.15 12.36
C PHE A 78 -0.55 -10.28 12.08
N GLU A 79 -0.12 -10.21 10.82
CA GLU A 79 0.99 -9.37 10.38
C GLU A 79 0.61 -8.63 9.11
N VAL A 80 0.89 -7.33 9.05
CA VAL A 80 0.91 -6.55 7.81
C VAL A 80 2.30 -6.00 7.67
N LYS A 81 2.95 -6.33 6.56
CA LYS A 81 4.33 -5.93 6.29
C LYS A 81 4.39 -5.24 4.94
N VAL A 82 5.00 -4.07 4.92
CA VAL A 82 5.40 -3.36 3.70
C VAL A 82 6.92 -3.41 3.68
N ASP A 83 7.47 -4.36 2.91
CA ASP A 83 8.91 -4.56 2.78
C ASP A 83 9.56 -3.46 1.95
N ASN A 84 8.84 -2.95 0.95
CA ASN A 84 9.25 -1.79 0.18
C ASN A 84 8.01 -1.17 -0.45
N LEU A 85 7.76 0.11 -0.22
CA LEU A 85 6.89 0.90 -1.06
C LEU A 85 7.69 2.12 -1.50
N SER A 86 7.98 2.19 -2.80
CA SER A 86 8.81 3.25 -3.34
C SER A 86 8.23 3.82 -4.62
N TYR A 87 8.44 5.12 -4.80
CA TYR A 87 8.07 5.87 -5.99
C TYR A 87 9.32 6.59 -6.51
N ASP A 88 9.53 6.56 -7.82
CA ASP A 88 10.59 7.32 -8.51
C ASP A 88 10.00 7.99 -9.76
N TYR A 89 10.00 9.31 -9.79
CA TYR A 89 9.54 10.11 -10.94
C TYR A 89 10.51 10.00 -12.13
N GLY A 90 11.81 9.78 -11.88
CA GLY A 90 12.84 9.67 -12.90
C GLY A 90 12.93 10.90 -13.82
N ASP A 91 12.89 10.67 -15.13
CA ASP A 91 12.89 11.72 -16.17
C ASP A 91 11.48 12.25 -16.49
N GLY A 92 10.46 11.80 -15.75
CA GLY A 92 9.07 12.17 -15.92
C GLY A 92 8.32 11.48 -17.05
N LYS A 93 8.98 10.61 -17.83
CA LYS A 93 8.33 9.86 -18.90
C LYS A 93 7.77 8.52 -18.43
N SER A 94 8.37 7.96 -17.38
CA SER A 94 7.95 6.67 -16.82
C SER A 94 8.06 6.66 -15.29
N PRO A 95 7.28 7.50 -14.59
CA PRO A 95 7.23 7.46 -13.13
C PRO A 95 6.86 6.04 -12.68
N THR A 96 7.63 5.48 -11.76
CA THR A 96 7.51 4.07 -11.39
C THR A 96 7.26 3.92 -9.90
N THR A 97 6.23 3.16 -9.56
CA THR A 97 5.94 2.70 -8.20
C THR A 97 6.34 1.24 -8.08
N VAL A 98 7.21 0.91 -7.13
CA VAL A 98 7.57 -0.48 -6.77
C VAL A 98 6.98 -0.76 -5.40
N PHE A 99 6.33 -1.91 -5.25
CA PHE A 99 5.71 -2.30 -4.00
C PHE A 99 5.95 -3.77 -3.69
N LYS A 100 6.23 -4.05 -2.43
CA LYS A 100 6.42 -5.38 -1.88
C LYS A 100 5.86 -5.42 -0.48
N GLY A 101 5.00 -6.38 -0.21
CA GLY A 101 4.40 -6.54 1.10
C GLY A 101 3.71 -7.88 1.30
N SER A 102 3.25 -8.10 2.51
CA SER A 102 2.54 -9.32 2.89
C SER A 102 1.52 -9.07 3.99
N LEU A 103 0.44 -9.84 3.94
CA LEU A 103 -0.48 -10.03 5.04
C LEU A 103 -0.27 -11.44 5.59
N GLY A 104 0.33 -11.54 6.77
CA GLY A 104 0.58 -12.79 7.47
C GLY A 104 -0.60 -13.18 8.35
N LEU A 105 -1.25 -14.29 8.00
CA LEU A 105 -2.40 -14.80 8.75
C LEU A 105 -2.59 -16.30 8.44
N ASP A 106 -2.82 -17.11 9.48
CA ASP A 106 -3.16 -18.52 9.31
C ASP A 106 -4.67 -18.68 9.13
N PHE A 107 -5.10 -18.70 7.87
CA PHE A 107 -6.50 -18.90 7.48
C PHE A 107 -7.06 -20.24 7.97
N THR A 108 -6.21 -21.25 8.13
CA THR A 108 -6.64 -22.60 8.57
C THR A 108 -7.10 -22.64 10.03
N LYS A 109 -6.82 -21.60 10.82
CA LYS A 109 -7.24 -21.52 12.22
C LYS A 109 -8.65 -20.97 12.43
N PHE A 110 -9.20 -20.26 11.45
CA PHE A 110 -10.54 -19.66 11.57
C PHE A 110 -11.50 -20.02 10.43
N LEU A 111 -11.01 -20.43 9.25
CA LEU A 111 -11.87 -20.92 8.19
C LEU A 111 -12.08 -22.44 8.32
N PRO A 112 -13.31 -22.94 8.10
CA PRO A 112 -13.57 -24.34 7.82
C PRO A 112 -12.73 -24.84 6.64
N ARG A 113 -12.58 -26.17 6.57
CA ARG A 113 -11.77 -26.81 5.53
C ARG A 113 -12.38 -26.63 4.16
N GLU A 114 -13.70 -26.67 4.07
CA GLU A 114 -14.47 -26.49 2.86
C GLU A 114 -14.20 -25.10 2.26
N GLU A 115 -14.33 -24.04 3.06
CA GLU A 115 -14.04 -22.66 2.64
C GLU A 115 -12.57 -22.45 2.30
N SER A 116 -11.66 -23.00 3.10
CA SER A 116 -10.22 -22.95 2.84
C SER A 116 -9.89 -23.55 1.46
N ASN A 117 -10.58 -24.63 1.08
CA ASN A 117 -10.40 -25.27 -0.22
C ASN A 117 -10.99 -24.48 -1.38
N GLU A 118 -12.02 -23.67 -1.14
CA GLU A 118 -12.63 -22.80 -2.15
C GLU A 118 -11.82 -21.52 -2.39
N MET A 119 -11.04 -21.05 -1.41
CA MET A 119 -10.23 -19.82 -1.55
C MET A 119 -9.33 -19.82 -2.78
N ILE A 120 -8.62 -20.94 -3.06
CA ILE A 120 -7.68 -21.01 -4.18
C ILE A 120 -8.41 -20.99 -5.53
N PRO A 121 -9.41 -21.84 -5.79
CA PRO A 121 -10.27 -21.73 -6.97
C PRO A 121 -10.90 -20.34 -7.15
N SER A 122 -11.50 -19.76 -6.11
CA SER A 122 -12.13 -18.44 -6.21
C SER A 122 -11.13 -17.33 -6.51
N ALA A 123 -9.91 -17.40 -5.97
CA ALA A 123 -8.85 -16.45 -6.31
C ALA A 123 -8.44 -16.56 -7.79
N ILE A 124 -8.44 -17.77 -8.36
CA ILE A 124 -8.16 -17.98 -9.79
C ILE A 124 -9.28 -17.39 -10.65
N GLU A 125 -10.54 -17.65 -10.29
CA GLU A 125 -11.71 -17.09 -11.00
C GLU A 125 -11.70 -15.56 -10.97
N TYR A 126 -11.43 -14.96 -9.80
CA TYR A 126 -11.33 -13.52 -9.65
C TYR A 126 -10.22 -12.93 -10.54
N LEU A 127 -9.04 -13.55 -10.58
CA LEU A 127 -7.95 -13.12 -11.45
C LEU A 127 -8.34 -13.18 -12.94
N GLN A 128 -9.07 -14.21 -13.35
CA GLN A 128 -9.55 -14.34 -14.73
C GLN A 128 -10.60 -13.28 -15.07
N GLU A 129 -11.52 -13.01 -14.15
CA GLU A 129 -12.53 -11.97 -14.29
C GLU A 129 -11.89 -10.58 -14.42
N THR A 130 -10.93 -10.24 -13.55
CA THR A 130 -10.17 -8.99 -13.66
C THR A 130 -9.48 -8.86 -15.01
N ILE A 131 -8.84 -9.92 -15.50
CA ILE A 131 -8.17 -9.90 -16.82
C ILE A 131 -9.18 -9.64 -17.94
N ARG A 132 -10.35 -10.28 -17.86
CA ARG A 132 -11.42 -10.10 -18.85
C ARG A 132 -11.95 -8.67 -18.83
N GLU A 133 -12.28 -8.13 -17.65
CA GLU A 133 -12.80 -6.76 -17.49
C GLU A 133 -11.87 -5.73 -18.12
N TYR A 134 -10.57 -5.78 -17.80
CA TYR A 134 -9.59 -4.86 -18.40
C TYR A 134 -9.40 -5.08 -19.92
N THR A 135 -9.52 -6.32 -20.40
CA THR A 135 -9.46 -6.59 -21.84
C THR A 135 -10.68 -6.04 -22.58
N GLU A 136 -11.86 -6.11 -21.96
CA GLU A 136 -13.09 -5.55 -22.51
C GLU A 136 -13.07 -4.02 -22.52
N GLU A 137 -12.56 -3.39 -21.45
CA GLU A 137 -12.46 -1.93 -21.32
C GLU A 137 -11.46 -1.32 -22.32
N TYR A 138 -10.25 -1.90 -22.45
CA TYR A 138 -9.18 -1.30 -23.27
C TYR A 138 -9.09 -1.88 -24.68
N GLY A 139 -9.80 -2.97 -24.98
CA GLY A 139 -9.80 -3.62 -26.30
C GLY A 139 -8.38 -3.95 -26.81
N ASP A 140 -8.09 -3.55 -28.05
CA ASP A 140 -6.78 -3.77 -28.70
C ASP A 140 -5.64 -2.91 -28.11
N ALA A 141 -5.95 -1.98 -27.20
CA ALA A 141 -4.95 -1.14 -26.54
C ALA A 141 -4.18 -1.88 -25.45
N ILE A 142 -4.76 -2.91 -24.83
CA ILE A 142 -4.14 -3.63 -23.72
C ILE A 142 -3.54 -4.96 -24.15
N PHE A 143 -2.34 -5.23 -23.67
CA PHE A 143 -1.78 -6.57 -23.57
C PHE A 143 -1.74 -6.95 -22.10
N ILE A 144 -2.59 -7.88 -21.68
CA ILE A 144 -2.62 -8.41 -20.33
C ILE A 144 -2.37 -9.92 -20.34
N LYS A 145 -1.47 -10.37 -19.47
CA LYS A 145 -1.08 -11.78 -19.33
C LYS A 145 -1.08 -12.16 -17.86
N GLY A 146 -2.09 -12.92 -17.46
CA GLY A 146 -2.10 -13.65 -16.20
C GLY A 146 -1.62 -15.09 -16.39
N VAL A 147 -0.70 -15.54 -15.55
CA VAL A 147 -0.23 -16.92 -15.52
C VAL A 147 -0.29 -17.44 -14.10
N LEU A 148 -1.05 -18.53 -13.92
CA LEU A 148 -0.96 -19.38 -12.74
C LEU A 148 0.34 -20.18 -12.81
N THR A 149 1.33 -19.85 -11.98
CA THR A 149 2.63 -20.53 -12.01
C THR A 149 2.62 -21.83 -11.22
N SER A 150 1.85 -21.89 -10.13
CA SER A 150 1.71 -23.09 -9.33
C SER A 150 0.48 -23.06 -8.44
N THR A 151 -0.10 -24.23 -8.21
CA THR A 151 -0.96 -24.50 -7.05
C THR A 151 -0.30 -25.57 -6.19
N THR A 152 -0.51 -25.49 -4.88
CA THR A 152 -0.02 -26.51 -3.95
C THR A 152 -1.19 -27.19 -3.28
N LYS A 153 -1.03 -28.50 -3.05
CA LYS A 153 -1.99 -29.34 -2.34
C LYS A 153 -1.28 -30.13 -1.27
N ASP A 154 -2.00 -30.49 -0.21
CA ASP A 154 -1.50 -31.44 0.78
C ASP A 154 -1.72 -32.90 0.34
N MET A 155 -1.32 -33.84 1.22
CA MET A 155 -1.39 -35.28 0.99
C MET A 155 -2.81 -35.80 0.73
N ASP A 156 -3.82 -35.07 1.23
CA ASP A 156 -5.23 -35.42 1.10
C ASP A 156 -5.87 -34.74 -0.13
N GLY A 157 -5.07 -34.04 -0.95
CA GLY A 157 -5.51 -33.40 -2.19
C GLY A 157 -6.19 -32.04 -2.02
N ASN A 158 -6.11 -31.45 -0.83
CA ASN A 158 -6.71 -30.16 -0.51
C ASN A 158 -5.77 -29.02 -0.87
N TYR A 159 -6.31 -27.89 -1.34
CA TYR A 159 -5.48 -26.76 -1.72
C TYR A 159 -4.85 -26.09 -0.50
N THR A 160 -3.57 -25.72 -0.63
CA THR A 160 -2.80 -25.06 0.43
C THR A 160 -2.18 -23.74 -0.01
N GLY A 161 -2.14 -23.48 -1.31
CA GLY A 161 -1.57 -22.24 -1.82
C GLY A 161 -1.55 -22.12 -3.34
N LEU A 162 -1.18 -20.93 -3.78
CA LEU A 162 -1.26 -20.40 -5.13
C LEU A 162 -0.10 -19.45 -5.36
N THR A 163 0.51 -19.50 -6.55
CA THR A 163 1.37 -18.43 -7.05
C THR A 163 0.92 -18.05 -8.45
N ALA A 164 0.78 -16.74 -8.67
CA ALA A 164 0.37 -16.16 -9.94
C ALA A 164 1.26 -14.99 -10.32
N LEU A 165 1.39 -14.76 -11.63
CA LEU A 165 2.03 -13.60 -12.21
C LEU A 165 1.03 -12.89 -13.12
N LEU A 166 0.93 -11.57 -12.97
CA LEU A 166 0.18 -10.69 -13.84
C LEU A 166 1.14 -9.69 -14.47
N SER A 167 1.03 -9.52 -15.78
CA SER A 167 1.70 -8.43 -16.49
C SER A 167 0.70 -7.75 -17.41
N ALA A 168 0.66 -6.43 -17.38
CA ALA A 168 -0.20 -5.63 -18.24
C ALA A 168 0.62 -4.52 -18.90
N LYS A 169 0.25 -4.18 -20.13
CA LYS A 169 0.78 -3.04 -20.88
C LYS A 169 -0.33 -2.41 -21.72
N ILE A 170 -0.47 -1.09 -21.65
CA ILE A 170 -1.46 -0.31 -22.41
C ILE A 170 -0.74 0.57 -23.44
N ASP A 171 -1.16 0.49 -24.69
CA ASP A 171 -0.74 1.37 -25.78
C ASP A 171 -1.69 2.56 -25.90
N LEU A 172 -1.26 3.71 -25.38
CA LEU A 172 -2.03 4.96 -25.40
C LEU A 172 -2.33 5.48 -26.83
N ASN A 173 -1.78 4.89 -27.88
CA ASN A 173 -2.10 5.23 -29.29
C ASN A 173 -3.23 4.37 -29.86
N LYS A 174 -3.69 3.35 -29.15
CA LYS A 174 -4.71 2.41 -29.60
C LYS A 174 -5.95 2.39 -28.71
N LEU A 175 -6.07 3.36 -27.81
CA LEU A 175 -7.22 3.48 -26.92
C LEU A 175 -8.52 3.52 -27.75
N PRO A 176 -9.59 2.90 -27.25
CA PRO A 176 -10.94 3.09 -27.78
C PRO A 176 -11.33 4.58 -27.90
N GLU A 177 -12.23 4.92 -28.82
CA GLU A 177 -12.62 6.32 -29.08
C GLU A 177 -13.26 7.02 -27.87
N ASP A 178 -13.84 6.24 -26.95
CA ASP A 178 -14.50 6.69 -25.74
C ASP A 178 -13.55 6.83 -24.54
N LEU A 179 -12.26 6.51 -24.68
CA LEU A 179 -11.27 6.57 -23.60
C LEU A 179 -10.13 7.55 -23.92
N SER A 180 -9.98 8.58 -23.08
CA SER A 180 -8.89 9.56 -23.20
C SER A 180 -7.59 9.05 -22.58
N ARG A 181 -6.45 9.50 -23.12
CA ARG A 181 -5.13 9.26 -22.50
C ARG A 181 -5.06 9.77 -21.07
N THR A 182 -5.71 10.89 -20.78
CA THR A 182 -5.69 11.51 -19.45
C THR A 182 -6.47 10.71 -18.41
N GLU A 183 -7.28 9.73 -18.83
CA GLU A 183 -8.06 8.87 -17.93
C GLU A 183 -7.32 7.57 -17.58
N VAL A 184 -6.24 7.26 -18.30
CA VAL A 184 -5.44 6.05 -18.06
C VAL A 184 -4.39 6.34 -16.99
N MET A 185 -4.51 5.69 -15.81
CA MET A 185 -3.60 5.93 -14.67
C MET A 185 -2.19 5.34 -14.87
N ALA A 186 -2.09 4.20 -15.55
CA ALA A 186 -0.85 3.45 -15.67
C ALA A 186 -0.69 2.83 -17.06
N THR A 187 0.54 2.70 -17.54
CA THR A 187 0.85 2.12 -18.86
C THR A 187 1.41 0.71 -18.75
N ASP A 188 2.13 0.39 -17.68
CA ASP A 188 2.76 -0.91 -17.50
C ASP A 188 2.56 -1.37 -16.06
N ALA A 189 2.28 -2.66 -15.86
CA ALA A 189 2.22 -3.28 -14.54
C ALA A 189 2.82 -4.68 -14.57
N PHE A 190 3.50 -5.05 -13.50
CA PHE A 190 3.91 -6.42 -13.22
C PHE A 190 3.64 -6.72 -11.75
N ILE A 191 2.94 -7.82 -11.49
CA ILE A 191 2.52 -8.20 -10.13
C ILE A 191 2.74 -9.69 -9.96
N SER A 192 3.51 -10.07 -8.95
CA SER A 192 3.61 -11.43 -8.43
C SER A 192 2.78 -11.56 -7.17
N ILE A 193 1.90 -12.57 -7.15
CA ILE A 193 1.02 -12.86 -6.04
C ILE A 193 1.36 -14.27 -5.54
N THR A 194 1.54 -14.41 -4.24
CA THR A 194 1.58 -15.72 -3.57
C THR A 194 0.59 -15.75 -2.43
N LEU A 195 -0.21 -16.80 -2.38
CA LEU A 195 -1.15 -17.08 -1.31
C LEU A 195 -0.80 -18.46 -0.73
N ASN A 196 -0.70 -18.54 0.59
CA ASN A 196 -0.52 -19.76 1.34
C ASN A 196 -1.48 -19.71 2.54
N LEU A 197 -2.31 -20.73 2.70
CA LEU A 197 -3.37 -20.70 3.71
C LEU A 197 -2.86 -20.65 5.15
N LYS A 198 -1.61 -21.05 5.42
CA LYS A 198 -1.01 -21.02 6.75
C LYS A 198 -0.22 -19.75 7.03
N THR A 199 0.43 -19.19 6.01
CA THR A 199 1.35 -18.06 6.18
C THR A 199 0.78 -16.75 5.66
N GLY A 200 -0.32 -16.78 4.89
CA GLY A 200 -1.00 -15.59 4.40
C GLY A 200 -0.73 -15.28 2.93
N PHE A 201 -0.81 -14.00 2.59
CA PHE A 201 -0.68 -13.46 1.24
C PHE A 201 0.58 -12.59 1.12
N SER A 202 1.27 -12.64 -0.02
CA SER A 202 2.36 -11.73 -0.36
C SER A 202 2.24 -11.23 -1.79
N ILE A 203 2.63 -9.97 -1.98
CA ILE A 203 2.63 -9.30 -3.27
C ILE A 203 3.98 -8.61 -3.51
N ASP A 204 4.46 -8.67 -4.75
CA ASP A 204 5.69 -8.03 -5.19
C ASP A 204 5.49 -7.56 -6.64
N GLY A 205 5.75 -6.29 -6.93
CA GLY A 205 5.46 -5.76 -8.24
C GLY A 205 5.88 -4.32 -8.46
N PHE A 206 5.59 -3.86 -9.67
CA PHE A 206 5.74 -2.47 -10.05
C PHE A 206 4.61 -2.01 -10.97
N VAL A 207 4.39 -0.71 -10.99
CA VAL A 207 3.49 -0.01 -11.91
C VAL A 207 4.23 1.19 -12.47
N VAL A 208 4.14 1.39 -13.78
CA VAL A 208 4.58 2.61 -14.47
C VAL A 208 3.35 3.49 -14.69
N SER A 209 3.34 4.65 -14.04
CA SER A 209 2.24 5.62 -14.13
C SER A 209 2.29 6.36 -15.46
N ASN A 210 1.12 6.71 -15.98
CA ASN A 210 1.00 7.60 -17.12
C ASN A 210 1.20 9.06 -16.67
N PRO A 211 2.20 9.79 -17.16
CA PRO A 211 2.42 11.17 -16.78
C PRO A 211 1.33 12.14 -17.29
N GLU A 212 0.51 11.72 -18.27
CA GLU A 212 -0.62 12.52 -18.78
C GLU A 212 -1.90 12.35 -17.95
N TYR A 213 -1.92 11.47 -16.95
CA TYR A 213 -3.11 11.17 -16.15
C TYR A 213 -3.61 12.42 -15.41
N SER A 214 -4.90 12.74 -15.54
CA SER A 214 -5.49 13.97 -15.01
C SER A 214 -5.61 14.00 -13.48
N GLY A 215 -5.61 12.83 -12.83
CA GLY A 215 -5.58 12.75 -11.36
C GLY A 215 -4.25 13.19 -10.73
N PHE A 216 -3.30 13.70 -11.53
CA PHE A 216 -2.07 14.34 -11.08
C PHE A 216 -2.03 15.86 -11.33
N GLN A 217 -3.16 16.49 -11.70
CA GLN A 217 -3.22 17.94 -12.01
C GLN A 217 -3.36 18.84 -10.77
N GLU A 218 -2.98 20.12 -10.92
CA GLU A 218 -2.67 21.11 -9.86
C GLU A 218 -3.76 21.41 -8.83
N ASP A 219 -5.03 21.11 -9.11
CA ASP A 219 -6.17 21.45 -8.22
C ASP A 219 -6.51 20.35 -7.20
N GLU A 220 -5.81 19.21 -7.23
CA GLU A 220 -5.97 18.11 -6.27
C GLU A 220 -4.76 18.03 -5.31
N LEU A 221 -5.01 17.57 -4.07
CA LEU A 221 -3.93 17.33 -3.10
C LEU A 221 -3.02 16.20 -3.64
N GLY A 222 -1.89 16.57 -4.21
CA GLY A 222 -0.93 15.66 -4.81
C GLY A 222 -0.03 14.96 -3.79
N LEU A 223 0.74 13.99 -4.27
CA LEU A 223 1.72 13.27 -3.47
C LEU A 223 2.78 14.20 -2.85
N LYS A 224 3.13 15.30 -3.53
CA LYS A 224 4.04 16.32 -3.00
C LYS A 224 3.44 16.97 -1.75
N GLU A 225 2.23 17.49 -1.85
CA GLU A 225 1.56 18.23 -0.78
C GLU A 225 1.41 17.32 0.45
N VAL A 226 0.95 16.08 0.24
CA VAL A 226 0.88 15.05 1.29
C VAL A 226 2.23 14.90 1.99
N LEU A 227 3.33 14.76 1.23
CA LEU A 227 4.66 14.62 1.83
C LEU A 227 5.18 15.89 2.50
N GLU A 228 4.83 17.07 2.01
CA GLU A 228 5.14 18.34 2.66
C GLU A 228 4.47 18.40 4.04
N HIS A 229 3.21 17.97 4.14
CA HIS A 229 2.51 17.81 5.42
C HIS A 229 3.23 16.81 6.34
N PHE A 230 3.66 15.66 5.80
CA PHE A 230 4.45 14.68 6.55
C PHE A 230 5.76 15.27 7.10
N LEU A 231 6.56 15.90 6.24
CA LEU A 231 7.85 16.50 6.62
C LEU A 231 7.69 17.70 7.57
N ALA A 232 6.57 18.40 7.50
CA ALA A 232 6.20 19.47 8.43
C ALA A 232 5.72 18.93 9.79
N ARG A 233 5.38 17.63 9.88
CA ARG A 233 4.81 16.97 11.08
C ARG A 233 3.58 17.72 11.59
N ASP A 234 2.68 18.04 10.67
CA ASP A 234 1.46 18.73 11.03
C ASP A 234 0.47 17.81 11.75
N LYS A 235 -0.63 18.40 12.25
CA LYS A 235 -1.63 17.66 13.02
C LYS A 235 -2.33 16.59 12.18
N GLU A 236 -2.66 16.92 10.93
CA GLU A 236 -3.37 16.01 10.03
C GLU A 236 -2.55 14.76 9.73
N THR A 237 -1.25 14.92 9.47
CA THR A 237 -0.30 13.81 9.34
C THR A 237 -0.31 12.90 10.57
N ARG A 238 -0.23 13.50 11.76
CA ARG A 238 -0.21 12.75 13.01
C ARG A 238 -1.49 11.95 13.20
N ASP A 239 -2.64 12.60 13.01
CA ASP A 239 -3.95 11.98 13.14
C ASP A 239 -4.12 10.84 12.11
N LEU A 240 -3.57 10.98 10.89
CA LEU A 240 -3.58 9.95 9.86
C LEU A 240 -2.76 8.71 10.24
N ILE A 241 -1.52 8.89 10.72
CA ILE A 241 -0.67 7.77 11.15
C ILE A 241 -1.30 7.06 12.35
N GLU A 242 -1.69 7.82 13.37
CA GLU A 242 -2.29 7.30 14.59
C GLU A 242 -3.59 6.54 14.27
N GLY A 243 -4.49 7.17 13.51
CA GLY A 243 -5.77 6.56 13.13
C GLY A 243 -5.61 5.27 12.33
N THR A 244 -4.64 5.22 11.40
CA THR A 244 -4.38 4.03 10.59
C THR A 244 -3.91 2.86 11.47
N PHE A 245 -2.94 3.09 12.36
CA PHE A 245 -2.41 2.03 13.22
C PHE A 245 -3.37 1.63 14.35
N MET A 246 -4.18 2.56 14.85
CA MET A 246 -5.27 2.24 15.79
C MET A 246 -6.35 1.38 15.13
N PHE A 247 -6.73 1.68 13.89
CA PHE A 247 -7.67 0.86 13.14
C PHE A 247 -7.11 -0.56 12.89
N LEU A 248 -5.84 -0.65 12.50
CA LEU A 248 -5.15 -1.94 12.35
C LEU A 248 -5.12 -2.71 13.68
N ASP A 249 -4.82 -2.07 14.81
CA ASP A 249 -4.81 -2.74 16.12
C ASP A 249 -6.21 -3.20 16.55
N TYR A 250 -7.25 -2.41 16.28
CA TYR A 250 -8.63 -2.80 16.51
C TYR A 250 -9.01 -4.05 15.70
N VAL A 251 -8.80 -4.04 14.38
CA VAL A 251 -9.12 -5.18 13.51
C VAL A 251 -8.29 -6.42 13.88
N ALA A 252 -7.00 -6.24 14.14
CA ALA A 252 -6.12 -7.33 14.51
C ALA A 252 -6.49 -7.95 15.85
N SER A 253 -6.93 -7.16 16.83
CA SER A 253 -7.35 -7.64 18.15
C SER A 253 -8.49 -8.64 18.07
N ASP A 254 -9.44 -8.42 17.16
CA ASP A 254 -10.49 -9.40 16.89
C ASP A 254 -9.91 -10.63 16.18
N ILE A 255 -9.17 -10.43 15.09
CA ILE A 255 -8.65 -11.53 14.25
C ILE A 255 -7.81 -12.53 15.03
N VAL A 256 -6.95 -12.07 15.95
CA VAL A 256 -6.00 -12.95 16.66
C VAL A 256 -6.64 -13.81 17.75
N GLU A 257 -7.89 -13.52 18.13
CA GLU A 257 -8.65 -14.27 19.12
C GLU A 257 -9.77 -15.13 18.51
N ILE A 258 -10.03 -15.00 17.20
CA ILE A 258 -11.04 -15.79 16.51
C ILE A 258 -10.57 -17.24 16.33
N ASP A 259 -11.50 -18.16 16.57
CA ASP A 259 -11.44 -19.53 16.10
C ASP A 259 -12.59 -19.83 15.14
N ASN A 260 -12.54 -21.02 14.52
CA ASN A 260 -13.54 -21.49 13.58
C ASN A 260 -14.98 -21.47 14.17
N SER A 261 -15.13 -21.68 15.49
CA SER A 261 -16.46 -21.66 16.13
C SER A 261 -17.07 -20.25 16.26
N SER A 262 -16.23 -19.22 16.18
CA SER A 262 -16.60 -17.82 16.42
C SER A 262 -16.63 -16.97 15.15
N PHE A 263 -15.95 -17.41 14.08
CA PHE A 263 -15.87 -16.71 12.79
C PHE A 263 -17.25 -16.32 12.22
N TRP A 264 -18.20 -17.26 12.27
CA TRP A 264 -19.58 -17.07 11.78
C TRP A 264 -20.39 -15.96 12.48
N LYS A 265 -19.95 -15.51 13.66
CA LYS A 265 -20.64 -14.47 14.42
C LYS A 265 -20.26 -13.05 13.98
N LEU A 266 -19.19 -12.91 13.19
CA LEU A 266 -18.64 -11.61 12.78
C LEU A 266 -19.00 -11.21 11.34
N ILE A 267 -19.47 -12.14 10.50
CA ILE A 267 -20.09 -11.76 9.23
C ILE A 267 -21.41 -11.07 9.57
N PRO A 268 -21.60 -9.77 9.25
CA PRO A 268 -22.91 -9.16 9.38
C PRO A 268 -23.88 -10.02 8.58
N LYS A 269 -24.96 -10.53 9.19
CA LYS A 269 -26.00 -11.35 8.53
C LYS A 269 -26.53 -10.76 7.21
N LYS A 270 -26.23 -9.49 6.93
CA LYS A 270 -26.49 -8.77 5.68
C LYS A 270 -25.70 -9.27 4.46
N TYR A 271 -24.58 -9.98 4.65
CA TYR A 271 -23.76 -10.57 3.56
C TYR A 271 -23.81 -12.09 3.51
N SER A 272 -24.71 -12.74 4.27
CA SER A 272 -25.08 -14.13 3.96
C SER A 272 -25.80 -14.13 2.61
N LEU A 273 -25.00 -14.25 1.54
CA LEU A 273 -25.46 -14.55 0.22
C LEU A 273 -26.44 -15.72 0.36
N LYS A 274 -27.64 -15.50 -0.19
CA LYS A 274 -28.68 -16.52 -0.30
C LYS A 274 -28.08 -17.72 -1.03
N LEU A 275 -27.57 -18.69 -0.29
CA LEU A 275 -27.48 -20.07 -0.73
C LEU A 275 -28.91 -20.61 -0.71
N LYS A 276 -29.56 -20.55 -1.86
CA LYS A 276 -30.69 -21.39 -2.23
C LYS A 276 -30.31 -22.20 -3.45
#